data_AF-A0A845A8D3-F1
#
_entry.id   AF-A0A845A8D3-F1
#
_cell.length_a   1.000
_cell.length_b   1.000
_cell.length_c   1.000
_cell.angle_alpha   90.00
_cell.angle_beta   90.00
_cell.angle_gamma   90.00
#
_symmetry.space_group_name_H-M   'P 1'
#
loop_
_entity.id
_entity.type
_entity.pdbx_description
1 polymer ?
#
loop_
_entity_poly.entity_id
_entity_poly.type
_entity_poly.pdbx_seq_one_letter_code
_entity_poly.pdbx_strand_id
1 'polypeptide(L)'
;MNSFYKSGDPLYPEALKQKQRELRDGFPLPLTLRVHRALSWLRRAENEKDDLDVRFILLWILSILFDRLYVLRNQLVHGGATWDSGANRNQVRDGASLLGCLLPVFIDLMMDNPDAEWAMPMYPVVEE
;
A
#
# COMPACT_ATOMS: atom_id res chain seq x y z
N MET A 1 -12.33 19.51 0.51
CA MET A 1 -10.98 18.90 0.58
C MET A 1 -10.72 18.21 -0.75
N ASN A 2 -9.62 18.53 -1.43
CA ASN A 2 -9.36 18.04 -2.79
C ASN A 2 -9.04 16.53 -2.78
N SER A 3 -9.41 15.83 -3.86
CA SER A 3 -8.97 14.45 -4.11
C SER A 3 -7.45 14.36 -3.98
N PHE A 4 -6.95 13.30 -3.33
CA PHE A 4 -5.51 13.06 -3.21
C PHE A 4 -4.85 12.84 -4.57
N TYR A 5 -5.62 12.46 -5.60
CA TYR A 5 -5.15 12.15 -6.93
C TYR A 5 -5.71 13.15 -7.95
N LYS A 6 -4.83 13.77 -8.74
CA LYS A 6 -5.27 14.68 -9.82
C LYS A 6 -5.75 13.85 -11.03
N SER A 7 -6.58 14.45 -11.90
CA SER A 7 -7.20 13.79 -13.07
C SER A 7 -6.22 13.28 -14.16
N GLY A 8 -4.91 13.37 -13.96
CA GLY A 8 -3.86 12.81 -14.84
C GLY A 8 -2.88 11.89 -14.12
N ASP A 9 -3.07 11.63 -12.83
CA ASP A 9 -2.22 10.74 -12.05
C ASP A 9 -2.49 9.27 -12.44
N PRO A 10 -1.47 8.44 -12.70
CA PRO A 10 -1.65 7.01 -12.95
C PRO A 10 -2.34 6.26 -11.79
N LEU A 11 -2.33 6.81 -10.57
CA LEU A 11 -3.02 6.30 -9.39
C LEU A 11 -4.45 6.83 -9.23
N TYR A 12 -4.91 7.72 -10.13
CA TYR A 12 -6.31 8.15 -10.16
C TYR A 12 -7.25 6.95 -10.37
N PRO A 13 -8.41 6.86 -9.69
CA PRO A 13 -9.26 5.67 -9.73
C PRO A 13 -9.67 5.23 -11.14
N GLU A 14 -9.89 6.19 -12.07
CA GLU A 14 -10.21 5.86 -13.46
C GLU A 14 -9.03 5.28 -14.23
N ALA A 15 -7.82 5.80 -14.02
CA ALA A 15 -6.61 5.29 -14.64
C ALA A 15 -6.33 3.85 -14.16
N LEU A 16 -6.47 3.59 -12.86
CA LEU A 16 -6.32 2.26 -12.29
C LEU A 16 -7.40 1.28 -12.79
N LYS A 17 -8.64 1.74 -12.96
CA LYS A 17 -9.73 0.94 -13.54
C LYS A 17 -9.46 0.57 -14.99
N GLN A 18 -8.91 1.49 -15.77
CA GLN A 18 -8.51 1.22 -17.14
C GLN A 18 -7.38 0.18 -17.20
N LYS A 19 -6.32 0.37 -16.40
CA LYS A 19 -5.23 -0.61 -16.26
C LYS A 19 -5.73 -1.99 -15.83
N GLN A 20 -6.70 -2.06 -14.91
CA GLN A 20 -7.30 -3.33 -14.50
C GLN A 20 -8.02 -4.03 -15.67
N ARG A 21 -8.75 -3.30 -16.50
CA ARG A 21 -9.45 -3.90 -17.65
C ARG A 21 -8.50 -4.50 -18.67
N GLU A 22 -7.37 -3.85 -18.90
CA GLU A 22 -6.34 -4.30 -19.83
C GLU A 22 -5.62 -5.56 -19.34
N LEU A 23 -5.34 -5.65 -18.03
CA LEU A 23 -4.53 -6.74 -17.48
C LEU A 23 -5.33 -7.93 -16.91
N ARG A 24 -6.63 -7.75 -16.62
CA ARG A 24 -7.41 -8.74 -15.83
C ARG A 24 -7.46 -10.14 -16.44
N ASP A 25 -7.43 -10.24 -17.77
CA ASP A 25 -7.58 -11.53 -18.47
C ASP A 25 -6.28 -12.36 -18.37
N GLY A 26 -5.16 -11.73 -17.99
CA GLY A 26 -3.87 -12.38 -17.71
C GLY A 26 -3.67 -12.76 -16.23
N PHE A 27 -4.62 -12.44 -15.35
CA PHE A 27 -4.49 -12.72 -13.91
C PHE A 27 -5.22 -14.00 -13.50
N PRO A 28 -4.71 -14.74 -12.50
CA PRO A 28 -5.49 -15.77 -11.82
C PRO A 28 -6.76 -15.15 -11.22
N LEU A 29 -7.90 -15.86 -11.32
CA LEU A 29 -9.22 -15.40 -10.86
C LEU A 29 -9.22 -14.77 -9.44
N PRO A 30 -8.51 -15.32 -8.43
CA PRO A 30 -8.45 -14.71 -7.10
C PRO A 30 -7.87 -13.28 -7.10
N LEU A 31 -6.86 -13.01 -7.93
CA LEU A 31 -6.25 -11.69 -8.05
C LEU A 31 -7.21 -10.72 -8.75
N THR A 32 -7.84 -11.15 -9.84
CA THR A 32 -8.84 -10.34 -10.58
C THR A 32 -9.96 -9.85 -9.67
N LEU A 33 -10.51 -10.73 -8.83
CA LEU A 33 -11.60 -10.37 -7.90
C LEU A 33 -11.12 -9.41 -6.80
N ARG A 34 -9.90 -9.59 -6.28
CA ARG A 34 -9.33 -8.70 -5.25
C ARG A 34 -9.11 -7.30 -5.80
N VAL A 35 -8.50 -7.17 -6.97
CA VAL A 35 -8.23 -5.86 -7.62
C VAL A 35 -9.54 -5.16 -7.97
N HIS A 36 -10.53 -5.89 -8.52
CA HIS A 36 -11.84 -5.31 -8.83
C HIS A 36 -12.53 -4.73 -7.59
N ARG A 37 -12.57 -5.51 -6.49
CA ARG A 37 -13.18 -5.05 -5.22
C ARG A 37 -12.45 -3.83 -4.66
N ALA A 38 -11.12 -3.88 -4.60
CA ALA A 38 -10.31 -2.76 -4.11
C ALA A 38 -10.58 -1.45 -4.90
N LEU A 39 -10.68 -1.53 -6.23
CA LEU A 39 -11.02 -0.37 -7.06
C LEU A 39 -12.44 0.15 -6.83
N SER A 40 -13.41 -0.74 -6.61
CA SER A 40 -14.77 -0.35 -6.26
C SER A 40 -14.81 0.44 -4.94
N TRP A 41 -14.08 -0.05 -3.93
CA TRP A 41 -13.96 0.62 -2.64
C TRP A 41 -13.21 1.96 -2.72
N LEU A 42 -12.10 2.03 -3.46
CA LEU A 42 -11.35 3.27 -3.69
C LEU A 42 -12.22 4.34 -4.36
N ARG A 43 -12.97 3.95 -5.40
CA ARG A 43 -13.84 4.87 -6.12
C ARG A 43 -15.00 5.36 -5.24
N ARG A 44 -15.54 4.48 -4.39
CA ARG A 44 -16.54 4.88 -3.39
C ARG A 44 -15.94 5.86 -2.39
N ALA A 45 -14.73 5.61 -1.87
CA ALA A 45 -14.05 6.49 -0.93
C ALA A 45 -13.79 7.89 -1.50
N GLU A 46 -13.41 7.98 -2.78
CA GLU A 46 -13.20 9.27 -3.46
C GLU A 46 -14.50 10.04 -3.73
N ASN A 47 -15.60 9.31 -3.90
CA ASN A 47 -16.92 9.91 -4.07
C ASN A 47 -17.61 10.27 -2.74
N GLU A 48 -17.16 9.68 -1.63
CA GLU A 48 -17.68 9.95 -0.29
C GLU A 48 -17.10 11.25 0.26
N LYS A 49 -17.85 12.35 0.13
CA LYS A 49 -17.40 13.70 0.51
C LYS A 49 -17.90 14.14 1.88
N ASP A 50 -18.98 13.51 2.37
CA ASP A 50 -19.75 13.98 3.52
C ASP A 50 -19.52 13.12 4.77
N ASP A 51 -19.25 11.81 4.61
CA ASP A 51 -19.00 10.88 5.72
C ASP A 51 -17.53 10.44 5.78
N LEU A 52 -16.77 11.10 6.65
CA LEU A 52 -15.35 10.82 6.86
C LEU A 52 -15.09 9.46 7.50
N ASP A 53 -16.00 8.94 8.33
CA ASP A 53 -15.85 7.66 8.99
C ASP A 53 -15.98 6.52 7.97
N VAL A 54 -16.97 6.61 7.08
CA VAL A 54 -17.13 5.69 5.96
C VAL A 54 -15.95 5.80 5.01
N ARG A 55 -15.50 7.00 4.63
CA ARG A 55 -14.31 7.17 3.79
C ARG A 55 -13.06 6.55 4.43
N PHE A 56 -12.87 6.72 5.73
CA PHE A 56 -11.76 6.14 6.47
C PHE A 56 -11.82 4.60 6.46
N ILE A 57 -12.98 4.01 6.78
CA ILE A 57 -13.19 2.55 6.74
C ILE A 57 -12.92 1.99 5.34
N LEU A 58 -13.33 2.70 4.29
CA LEU A 58 -13.11 2.30 2.90
C LEU A 58 -11.62 2.28 2.51
N LEU A 59 -10.80 3.14 3.13
CA LEU A 59 -9.35 3.22 2.91
C LEU A 59 -8.54 2.36 3.90
N TRP A 60 -9.18 1.80 4.94
CA TRP A 60 -8.55 1.04 6.02
C TRP A 60 -7.78 -0.19 5.53
N ILE A 61 -8.06 -0.74 4.35
CA ILE A 61 -7.37 -1.92 3.79
C ILE A 61 -5.84 -1.83 3.91
N LEU A 62 -5.27 -0.64 3.76
CA LEU A 62 -3.83 -0.41 3.90
C LEU A 62 -3.31 -0.67 5.33
N SER A 63 -4.08 -0.32 6.36
CA SER A 63 -3.72 -0.63 7.76
C SER A 63 -3.66 -2.14 7.98
N ILE A 64 -4.62 -2.91 7.45
CA ILE A 64 -4.63 -4.37 7.61
C ILE A 64 -3.37 -4.97 6.96
N LEU A 65 -2.98 -4.47 5.78
CA LEU A 65 -1.76 -4.90 5.11
C LEU A 65 -0.52 -4.58 5.95
N PHE A 66 -0.42 -3.36 6.50
CA PHE A 66 0.70 -2.98 7.35
C PHE A 66 0.75 -3.77 8.67
N ASP A 67 -0.39 -4.07 9.29
CA ASP A 67 -0.44 -4.93 10.48
C ASP A 67 0.13 -6.33 10.18
N ARG A 68 -0.19 -6.89 9.01
CA ARG A 68 0.34 -8.20 8.60
C ARG A 68 1.83 -8.15 8.30
N LEU A 69 2.31 -7.09 7.65
CA LEU A 69 3.74 -6.88 7.43
C LEU A 69 4.50 -6.65 8.74
N TYR A 70 3.89 -5.95 9.70
CA TYR A 70 4.44 -5.74 11.03
C TYR A 70 4.57 -7.07 11.80
N VAL A 71 3.54 -7.90 11.79
CA VAL A 71 3.59 -9.26 12.36
C VAL A 71 4.67 -10.10 11.68
N LEU A 72 4.78 -10.05 10.35
CA LEU A 72 5.81 -10.75 9.60
C LEU A 72 7.22 -10.27 10.00
N ARG A 73 7.44 -8.95 10.12
CA ARG A 73 8.69 -8.38 10.63
C ARG A 73 8.99 -8.87 12.04
N ASN A 74 7.99 -8.96 12.91
CA ASN A 74 8.19 -9.47 14.26
C ASN A 74 8.60 -10.95 14.27
N GLN A 75 8.03 -11.77 13.40
CA GLN A 75 8.45 -13.16 13.23
C GLN A 75 9.92 -13.29 12.78
N LEU A 76 10.40 -12.35 11.97
CA LEU A 76 11.80 -12.31 11.51
C LEU A 76 12.77 -11.85 12.60
N VAL A 77 12.43 -10.81 13.35
CA VAL A 77 13.35 -10.15 14.30
C VAL A 77 13.30 -10.77 15.69
N HIS A 78 12.11 -11.16 16.17
CA HIS A 78 11.89 -11.59 17.56
C HIS A 78 11.70 -13.11 17.70
N GLY A 79 11.85 -13.87 16.62
CA GLY A 79 11.62 -15.30 16.61
C GLY A 79 10.21 -15.67 16.13
N GLY A 80 10.15 -16.72 15.33
CA GLY A 80 8.98 -17.09 14.51
C GLY A 80 9.40 -17.61 13.13
N ALA A 81 10.62 -17.26 12.72
CA ALA A 81 11.41 -17.99 11.73
C ALA A 81 12.54 -18.74 12.44
N THR A 82 12.74 -20.00 12.11
CA THR A 82 13.92 -20.78 12.54
C THR A 82 14.91 -20.91 11.39
N TRP A 83 16.18 -21.10 11.71
CA TRP A 83 17.22 -21.38 10.71
C TRP A 83 16.83 -22.62 9.90
N ASP A 84 16.96 -22.53 8.57
CA ASP A 84 16.59 -23.56 7.59
C ASP A 84 15.09 -23.92 7.47
N SER A 85 14.18 -23.18 8.13
CA SER A 85 12.73 -23.40 7.92
C SER A 85 12.15 -22.57 6.78
N GLY A 86 11.28 -23.21 5.98
CA GLY A 86 10.57 -22.59 4.85
C GLY A 86 9.24 -21.93 5.21
N ALA A 87 8.77 -22.06 6.46
CA ALA A 87 7.38 -21.78 6.86
C ALA A 87 6.88 -20.37 6.50
N ASN A 88 7.75 -19.37 6.53
CA ASN A 88 7.43 -17.97 6.23
C ASN A 88 8.14 -17.42 4.98
N ARG A 89 8.92 -18.22 4.24
CA ARG A 89 9.69 -17.74 3.07
C ARG A 89 8.80 -17.16 1.96
N ASN A 90 7.65 -17.78 1.70
CA ASN A 90 6.69 -17.26 0.72
C ASN A 90 6.11 -15.91 1.16
N GLN A 91 5.76 -15.76 2.45
CA GLN A 91 5.24 -14.51 2.99
C GLN A 91 6.28 -13.38 2.94
N VAL A 92 7.56 -13.70 3.23
CA VAL A 92 8.67 -12.75 3.09
C VAL A 92 8.86 -12.31 1.64
N ARG A 93 8.81 -13.25 0.68
CA ARG A 93 8.89 -12.92 -0.75
C ARG A 93 7.75 -11.99 -1.19
N ASP A 94 6.52 -12.31 -0.81
CA ASP A 94 5.34 -11.53 -1.18
C ASP A 94 5.38 -10.14 -0.50
N GLY A 95 5.75 -10.09 0.78
CA GLY A 95 5.89 -8.86 1.55
C GLY A 95 6.99 -7.94 1.00
N ALA A 96 8.14 -8.49 0.63
CA ALA A 96 9.22 -7.74 -0.02
C ALA A 96 8.79 -7.18 -1.39
N SER A 97 8.04 -7.97 -2.17
CA SER A 97 7.53 -7.52 -3.47
C SER A 97 6.51 -6.39 -3.32
N LEU A 98 5.62 -6.48 -2.33
CA LEU A 98 4.64 -5.44 -2.04
C LEU A 98 5.32 -4.15 -1.56
N LEU A 99 6.25 -4.24 -0.61
CA LEU A 99 7.03 -3.09 -0.15
C LEU A 99 7.86 -2.46 -1.27
N GLY A 100 8.45 -3.27 -2.15
CA GLY A 100 9.19 -2.79 -3.32
C GLY A 100 8.33 -1.98 -4.30
N CYS A 101 7.03 -2.25 -4.39
CA CYS A 101 6.09 -1.45 -5.17
C CYS A 101 5.62 -0.18 -4.43
N LEU A 102 5.45 -0.23 -3.10
CA LEU A 102 4.94 0.89 -2.31
C LEU A 102 6.02 1.94 -2.00
N LEU A 103 7.26 1.50 -1.76
CA LEU A 103 8.34 2.39 -1.33
C LEU A 103 8.63 3.51 -2.35
N PRO A 104 8.69 3.26 -3.68
CA PRO A 104 8.85 4.34 -4.66
C PRO A 104 7.72 5.37 -4.61
N VAL A 105 6.48 4.94 -4.36
CA VAL A 105 5.32 5.84 -4.25
C VAL A 105 5.44 6.73 -3.02
N PHE A 106 5.89 6.18 -1.88
CA PHE A 106 6.11 6.99 -0.69
C PHE A 106 7.25 7.98 -0.86
N ILE A 107 8.36 7.58 -1.50
CA ILE A 107 9.48 8.49 -1.79
C ILE A 107 9.03 9.64 -2.69
N ASP A 108 8.29 9.35 -3.76
CA ASP A 108 7.75 10.35 -4.69
C ASP A 108 6.84 11.36 -3.95
N LEU A 109 5.90 10.85 -3.14
CA LEU A 109 5.02 11.69 -2.32
C LEU A 109 5.79 12.55 -1.31
N MET A 110 6.84 12.01 -0.68
CA MET A 110 7.69 12.77 0.24
C MET A 110 8.41 13.91 -0.49
N MET A 111 8.95 13.64 -1.69
CA MET A 111 9.65 14.63 -2.51
C MET A 111 8.73 15.72 -3.04
N ASP A 112 7.48 15.39 -3.36
CA ASP A 112 6.45 16.35 -3.80
C ASP A 112 5.88 17.22 -2.67
N ASN A 113 6.11 16.85 -1.41
CA ASN A 113 5.59 17.55 -0.23
C ASN A 113 6.72 17.89 0.78
N PRO A 114 7.73 18.69 0.38
CA PRO A 114 8.89 18.97 1.23
C PRO A 114 8.54 19.80 2.47
N ASP A 115 7.49 20.62 2.40
CA ASP A 115 7.07 21.51 3.49
C ASP A 115 6.19 20.82 4.56
N ALA A 116 5.86 19.54 4.37
CA ALA A 116 5.13 18.77 5.37
C ALA A 116 6.02 18.44 6.58
N GLU A 117 5.43 18.21 7.76
CA GLU A 117 6.16 17.84 8.97
C GLU A 117 6.70 16.40 8.89
N TRP A 118 7.87 16.25 8.29
CA TRP A 118 8.65 15.01 8.32
C TRP A 118 9.53 15.02 9.57
N ALA A 119 9.14 14.28 10.61
CA ALA A 119 9.91 14.21 11.85
C ALA A 119 11.35 13.75 11.60
N MET A 120 12.30 14.33 12.35
CA MET A 120 13.70 13.93 12.32
C MET A 120 13.82 12.41 12.58
N PRO A 121 14.61 11.66 11.78
CA PRO A 121 14.89 10.27 12.09
C PRO A 121 15.44 10.10 13.51
N MET A 122 14.92 9.11 14.25
CA MET A 122 15.32 8.82 15.65
C MET A 122 16.81 8.50 15.83
N TYR A 123 17.48 8.09 14.74
CA TYR A 123 18.91 7.80 14.71
C TYR A 123 19.51 8.51 13.50
N PRO A 124 19.79 9.82 13.60
CA PRO A 124 20.39 10.56 12.51
C PRO A 124 21.82 10.03 12.26
N VAL A 125 22.28 10.12 11.02
CA VAL A 125 23.69 9.89 10.71
C VAL A 125 24.50 10.94 11.44
N VAL A 126 25.46 10.50 12.24
CA VAL A 126 26.41 11.39 12.92
C VAL A 126 27.56 11.60 11.94
N GLU A 127 27.81 12.84 11.55
CA GLU A 127 29.04 13.18 10.82
C GLU A 127 30.24 12.99 11.77
N GLU A 128 31.35 12.44 11.24
CA GLU A 128 32.60 12.28 12.01
C GLU A 128 33.22 13.62 12.40
#